data_AF-J3MZB1-F1
#
_entry.id   AF-J3MZB1-F1
#
_cell.length_a   1.000
_cell.length_b   1.000
_cell.length_c   1.000
_cell.angle_alpha   90.00
_cell.angle_beta   90.00
_cell.angle_gamma   90.00
#
_symmetry.space_group_name_H-M   'P 1'
#
loop_
_entity.id
_entity.type
_entity.pdbx_description
1 polymer ?
#
loop_
_entity_poly.entity_id
_entity_poly.type
_entity_poly.pdbx_seq_one_letter_code
_entity_poly.pdbx_strand_id
1 'polypeptide(L)'
;MQRASPRTYGSVSEIWFDGAKGKNAKNMTYHFQEWFQTVRQLQSSINIFSDDGPDVRWVGDENGSAGSTCWSTVNRSMITIGEAGIEKYLNTGDPRGKDWVPPECDVSIRPGWFWHNNETAKPLSKLLEIYYSSG
;
A
#
# COMPACT_ATOMS: atom_id res chain seq x y z
N MET A 1 -3.60 -1.65 -22.76
CA MET A 1 -2.31 -1.28 -22.16
C MET A 1 -2.30 0.24 -22.01
N GLN A 2 -2.54 0.78 -20.81
CA GLN A 2 -2.45 2.23 -20.59
C GLN A 2 -0.98 2.64 -20.72
N ARG A 3 -0.64 3.43 -21.74
CA ARG A 3 0.68 4.05 -21.90
C ARG A 3 0.58 5.54 -21.55
N ALA A 4 0.35 5.85 -20.28
CA ALA A 4 0.79 7.13 -19.74
C ALA A 4 2.22 6.91 -19.27
N SER A 5 3.20 7.46 -19.99
CA SER A 5 4.60 7.30 -19.61
C SER A 5 4.90 8.19 -18.42
N PRO A 6 5.48 7.68 -17.31
CA PRO A 6 6.03 8.51 -16.24
C PRO A 6 6.99 9.59 -16.76
N ARG A 7 7.60 9.37 -17.95
CA ARG A 7 8.56 10.28 -18.57
C ARG A 7 7.99 11.66 -18.91
N THR A 8 6.67 11.80 -19.08
CA THR A 8 6.05 13.09 -19.45
C THR A 8 5.73 13.96 -18.24
N TYR A 9 5.84 13.44 -17.02
CA TYR A 9 5.44 14.12 -15.79
C TYR A 9 6.63 14.50 -14.88
N GLY A 10 7.86 14.33 -15.37
CA GLY A 10 9.07 14.58 -14.58
C GLY A 10 9.44 13.39 -13.70
N SER A 11 10.11 13.67 -12.58
CA SER A 11 10.48 12.63 -11.61
C SER A 11 9.28 12.28 -10.74
N VAL A 12 8.99 10.98 -10.64
CA VAL A 12 7.94 10.44 -9.76
C VAL A 12 8.62 9.70 -8.60
N SER A 13 8.25 10.05 -7.37
CA SER A 13 8.81 9.43 -6.16
C SER A 13 8.19 8.09 -5.84
N GLU A 14 6.91 7.89 -6.17
CA GLU A 14 6.16 6.70 -5.79
C GLU A 14 5.04 6.35 -6.78
N ILE A 15 4.77 5.06 -6.93
CA ILE A 15 3.60 4.53 -7.64
C ILE A 15 2.87 3.51 -6.78
N TRP A 16 1.55 3.60 -6.78
CA TRP A 16 0.64 2.73 -6.03
C TRP A 16 -0.03 1.70 -6.94
N PHE A 17 0.14 0.42 -6.62
CA PHE A 17 -0.60 -0.69 -7.21
C PHE A 17 -1.51 -1.32 -6.16
N ASP A 18 -2.76 -0.86 -6.14
CA ASP A 18 -3.81 -1.34 -5.24
C ASP A 18 -4.23 -2.80 -5.51
N GLY A 19 -4.45 -3.56 -4.44
CA GLY A 19 -4.88 -4.96 -4.48
C GLY A 19 -6.39 -5.19 -4.40
N ALA A 20 -7.19 -4.15 -4.13
CA ALA A 20 -8.62 -4.28 -3.84
C ALA A 20 -9.41 -4.81 -5.03
N LYS A 21 -10.28 -5.79 -4.74
CA LYS A 21 -11.13 -6.41 -5.74
C LYS A 21 -12.54 -6.62 -5.20
N GLY A 22 -13.53 -6.07 -5.89
CA GLY A 22 -14.93 -6.27 -5.53
C GLY A 22 -15.37 -7.74 -5.67
N LYS A 23 -16.33 -8.16 -4.84
CA LYS A 23 -16.85 -9.55 -4.81
C LYS A 23 -17.34 -10.06 -6.17
N ASN A 24 -17.88 -9.17 -7.01
CA ASN A 24 -18.41 -9.49 -8.34
C ASN A 24 -17.45 -9.09 -9.47
N ALA A 25 -16.22 -8.69 -9.15
CA ALA A 25 -15.25 -8.33 -10.17
C ALA A 25 -14.76 -9.57 -10.93
N LYS A 26 -14.46 -9.38 -12.21
CA LYS A 26 -13.89 -10.43 -13.05
C LYS A 26 -12.60 -10.94 -12.42
N ASN A 27 -12.42 -12.27 -12.40
CA ASN A 27 -11.15 -12.84 -11.99
C ASN A 27 -10.09 -12.59 -13.07
N MET A 28 -9.17 -11.67 -12.78
CA MET A 28 -8.07 -11.28 -13.65
C MET A 28 -6.76 -11.71 -13.00
N THR A 29 -5.84 -12.20 -13.82
CA THR A 29 -4.46 -12.42 -13.42
C THR A 29 -3.65 -11.18 -13.79
N TYR A 30 -2.90 -10.66 -12.83
CA TYR A 30 -2.03 -9.52 -13.02
C TYR A 30 -0.56 -9.96 -12.98
N HIS A 31 0.22 -9.53 -13.96
CA HIS A 31 1.65 -9.81 -14.04
C HIS A 31 2.45 -8.69 -13.35
N PHE A 32 2.22 -8.51 -12.04
CA PHE A 32 2.82 -7.40 -11.26
C PHE A 32 4.34 -7.30 -11.41
N GLN A 33 5.05 -8.43 -11.48
CA GLN A 33 6.49 -8.42 -11.67
C GLN A 33 6.92 -7.75 -12.99
N GLU A 34 6.19 -7.97 -14.08
CA GLU A 34 6.46 -7.31 -15.37
C GLU A 34 6.17 -5.81 -15.29
N TRP A 35 5.14 -5.42 -14.52
CA TRP A 35 4.78 -4.02 -14.31
C TRP A 35 5.84 -3.30 -13.48
N PHE A 36 6.32 -3.93 -12.40
CA PHE A 36 7.40 -3.39 -11.56
C PHE A 36 8.69 -3.21 -12.36
N GLN A 37 9.07 -4.20 -13.18
CA GLN A 37 10.23 -4.08 -14.08
C GLN A 37 10.06 -2.93 -15.08
N THR A 38 8.88 -2.79 -15.66
CA THR A 38 8.58 -1.69 -16.60
C THR A 38 8.68 -0.33 -15.90
N VAL A 39 8.13 -0.21 -14.70
CA VAL A 39 8.21 1.01 -13.87
C VAL A 39 9.67 1.36 -13.60
N ARG A 40 10.50 0.40 -13.18
CA ARG A 40 11.93 0.61 -12.91
C ARG A 40 12.75 1.00 -14.15
N GLN A 41 12.37 0.52 -15.33
CA GLN A 41 12.98 0.96 -16.60
C GLN A 41 12.64 2.41 -16.96
N LEU A 42 11.50 2.93 -16.49
CA LEU A 42 11.04 4.28 -16.78
C LEU A 42 11.46 5.29 -15.71
N GLN A 43 11.53 4.87 -14.44
CA GLN A 43 11.94 5.65 -13.27
C GLN A 43 12.72 4.72 -12.32
N SER A 44 14.05 4.73 -12.37
CA SER A 44 14.86 3.75 -11.63
C SER A 44 14.77 3.91 -10.11
N SER A 45 14.55 5.13 -9.62
CA SER A 45 14.52 5.48 -8.18
C SER A 45 13.11 5.54 -7.59
N ILE A 46 12.06 5.15 -8.33
CA ILE A 46 10.68 5.22 -7.85
C ILE A 46 10.41 4.15 -6.79
N ASN A 47 9.70 4.53 -5.72
CA ASN A 47 9.14 3.59 -4.76
C ASN A 47 7.91 2.92 -5.36
N ILE A 48 7.77 1.61 -5.17
CA ILE A 48 6.61 0.85 -5.60
C ILE A 48 5.88 0.34 -4.36
N PHE A 49 4.66 0.87 -4.18
CA PHE A 49 3.70 0.42 -3.19
C PHE A 49 2.79 -0.67 -3.77
N SER A 50 2.58 -1.73 -2.99
CA SER A 50 1.48 -2.70 -3.12
C SER A 50 1.36 -3.49 -1.81
N ASP A 51 0.44 -4.44 -1.68
CA ASP A 51 0.41 -5.33 -0.51
C ASP A 51 1.76 -6.06 -0.27
N ASP A 52 2.50 -6.37 -1.34
CA ASP A 52 3.80 -7.09 -1.34
C ASP A 52 5.03 -6.15 -1.52
N GLY A 53 4.81 -4.85 -1.78
CA GLY A 53 5.88 -3.94 -2.20
C GLY A 53 6.22 -4.02 -3.70
N PRO A 54 7.51 -3.99 -4.12
CA PRO A 54 8.70 -4.38 -3.35
C PRO A 54 9.28 -3.35 -2.39
N ASP A 55 8.93 -2.06 -2.49
CA ASP A 55 9.60 -1.02 -1.70
C ASP A 55 8.83 -0.64 -0.44
N VAL A 56 7.50 -0.63 -0.55
CA VAL A 56 6.60 -0.22 0.53
C VAL A 56 5.39 -1.15 0.52
N ARG A 57 5.03 -1.71 1.67
CA ARG A 57 3.86 -2.59 1.77
C ARG A 57 2.67 -1.85 2.35
N TRP A 58 1.46 -2.25 1.97
CA TRP A 58 0.27 -1.89 2.74
C TRP A 58 0.39 -2.38 4.19
N VAL A 59 -0.01 -1.56 5.17
CA VAL A 59 0.02 -1.95 6.59
C VAL A 59 -1.10 -2.94 6.96
N GLY A 60 -2.01 -3.28 6.05
CA GLY A 60 -3.12 -4.19 6.34
C GLY A 60 -4.28 -3.54 7.08
N ASP A 61 -4.37 -2.22 7.09
CA ASP A 61 -5.45 -1.46 7.72
C ASP A 61 -5.68 -0.13 7.00
N GLU A 62 -6.92 0.34 7.02
CA GLU A 62 -7.38 1.60 6.37
C GLU A 62 -7.62 2.72 7.40
N ASN A 63 -7.39 2.44 8.69
CA ASN A 63 -7.50 3.42 9.77
C ASN A 63 -6.16 4.12 10.05
N GLY A 64 -5.10 3.79 9.30
CA GLY A 64 -3.77 4.36 9.46
C GLY A 64 -3.04 3.85 10.72
N SER A 65 -3.30 2.61 11.14
CA SER A 65 -2.68 2.03 12.33
C SER A 65 -1.76 0.85 11.99
N ALA A 66 -0.49 0.97 12.37
CA ALA A 66 0.40 -0.18 12.47
C ALA A 66 0.08 -0.99 13.73
N GLY A 67 0.51 -2.26 13.75
CA GLY A 67 0.43 -3.09 14.93
C GLY A 67 1.34 -2.56 16.04
N SER A 68 1.03 -2.87 17.31
CA SER A 68 1.86 -2.47 18.46
C SER A 68 3.32 -2.95 18.38
N THR A 69 3.57 -3.97 17.56
CA THR A 69 4.88 -4.32 17.03
C THR A 69 4.74 -4.41 15.52
N CYS A 70 5.53 -3.62 14.80
CA CYS A 70 5.53 -3.60 13.35
C CYS A 70 6.96 -3.69 12.79
N TRP A 71 7.33 -4.85 12.25
CA TRP A 71 8.62 -5.05 11.61
C TRP A 71 8.58 -4.50 10.19
N SER A 72 9.63 -3.79 9.78
CA SER A 72 9.83 -3.42 8.37
C SER A 72 10.26 -4.62 7.50
N THR A 73 10.52 -5.78 8.11
CA THR A 73 10.84 -7.02 7.42
C THR A 73 9.60 -7.90 7.23
N VAL A 74 9.50 -8.57 6.08
CA VAL A 74 8.48 -9.57 5.76
C VAL A 74 9.08 -10.73 4.96
N ASN A 75 8.32 -11.81 4.80
CA ASN A 75 8.58 -12.83 3.78
C ASN A 75 7.62 -12.62 2.62
N ARG A 76 8.10 -11.99 1.55
CA ARG A 76 7.28 -11.65 0.37
C ARG A 76 6.71 -12.87 -0.35
N SER A 77 7.35 -14.03 -0.21
CA SER A 77 6.82 -15.29 -0.76
C SER A 77 5.51 -15.75 -0.10
N MET A 78 5.10 -15.11 1.01
CA MET A 78 3.86 -15.37 1.73
C MET A 78 2.77 -14.32 1.44
N ILE A 79 3.05 -13.34 0.57
CA ILE A 79 2.14 -12.23 0.28
C ILE A 79 1.71 -12.31 -1.17
N THR A 80 0.40 -12.39 -1.39
CA THR A 80 -0.20 -12.23 -2.72
C THR A 80 -0.97 -10.91 -2.74
N ILE A 81 -0.68 -10.03 -3.70
CA ILE A 81 -1.40 -8.76 -3.86
C ILE A 81 -2.89 -9.03 -4.10
N GLY A 82 -3.74 -8.44 -3.28
CA GLY A 82 -5.20 -8.58 -3.29
C GLY A 82 -5.73 -9.82 -2.57
N GLU A 83 -4.88 -10.57 -1.86
CA GLU A 83 -5.31 -11.71 -1.03
C GLU A 83 -5.88 -11.23 0.31
N ALA A 84 -7.06 -11.76 0.66
CA ALA A 84 -7.69 -11.49 1.95
C ALA A 84 -7.17 -12.45 3.03
N GLY A 85 -7.18 -12.03 4.29
CA GLY A 85 -6.79 -12.86 5.43
C GLY A 85 -5.32 -12.75 5.84
N ILE A 86 -4.53 -11.93 5.16
CA ILE A 86 -3.12 -11.65 5.48
C ILE A 86 -2.92 -10.30 6.19
N GLU A 87 -4.00 -9.56 6.45
CA GLU A 87 -3.98 -8.18 6.98
C GLU A 87 -3.17 -8.10 8.28
N LYS A 88 -3.37 -9.08 9.18
CA LYS A 88 -2.61 -9.16 10.43
C LYS A 88 -1.10 -9.33 10.21
N TYR A 89 -0.71 -10.14 9.22
CA TYR A 89 0.71 -10.35 8.90
C TYR A 89 1.34 -9.08 8.34
N LEU A 90 0.63 -8.38 7.44
CA LEU A 90 1.04 -7.07 6.91
C LEU A 90 1.20 -6.04 8.04
N ASN A 91 0.25 -6.03 8.98
CA ASN A 91 0.18 -5.09 10.10
C ASN A 91 1.28 -5.25 11.14
N THR A 92 1.73 -6.48 11.39
CA THR A 92 2.82 -6.75 12.35
C THR A 92 4.19 -6.89 11.69
N GLY A 93 4.24 -7.21 10.40
CA GLY A 93 5.46 -7.68 9.76
C GLY A 93 5.97 -9.01 10.35
N ASP A 94 7.21 -9.36 10.01
CA ASP A 94 7.85 -10.61 10.40
C ASP A 94 9.31 -10.37 10.84
N PRO A 95 9.68 -10.61 12.12
CA PRO A 95 11.06 -10.46 12.58
C PRO A 95 12.04 -11.45 11.93
N ARG A 96 11.53 -12.51 11.30
CA ARG A 96 12.32 -13.50 10.53
C ARG A 96 12.18 -13.29 9.03
N GLY A 97 11.44 -12.25 8.61
CA GLY A 97 11.35 -11.82 7.22
C GLY A 97 12.73 -11.49 6.65
N LYS A 98 12.94 -11.82 5.38
CA LYS A 98 14.21 -11.57 4.69
C LYS A 98 14.18 -10.31 3.83
N ASP A 99 12.98 -9.83 3.55
CA ASP A 99 12.75 -8.71 2.66
C ASP A 99 12.43 -7.47 3.49
N TRP A 100 13.19 -6.40 3.29
CA TRP A 100 12.90 -5.09 3.90
C TRP A 100 11.87 -4.35 3.05
N VAL A 101 10.63 -4.33 3.53
CA VAL A 101 9.48 -3.69 2.87
C VAL A 101 8.69 -2.94 3.95
N PRO A 102 9.09 -1.72 4.34
CA PRO A 102 8.42 -0.97 5.40
C PRO A 102 6.93 -0.79 5.10
N PRO A 103 6.08 -0.79 6.14
CA PRO A 103 4.65 -0.57 5.98
C PRO A 103 4.36 0.92 5.74
N GLU A 104 3.39 1.20 4.89
CA GLU A 104 2.74 2.51 4.80
C GLU A 104 1.32 2.44 5.38
N CYS A 105 1.03 3.39 6.26
CA CYS A 105 -0.23 3.52 6.98
C CYS A 105 -1.11 4.55 6.27
N ASP A 106 -1.84 4.11 5.27
CA ASP A 106 -2.74 4.95 4.51
C ASP A 106 -4.09 5.14 5.21
N VAL A 107 -4.62 6.34 5.12
CA VAL A 107 -5.91 6.70 5.73
C VAL A 107 -6.47 7.96 5.11
N SER A 108 -7.78 7.96 4.83
CA SER A 108 -8.47 9.17 4.41
C SER A 108 -8.61 10.17 5.55
N ILE A 109 -8.60 11.48 5.26
CA ILE A 109 -8.99 12.52 6.24
C ILE A 109 -10.50 12.49 6.54
N ARG A 110 -11.29 11.77 5.74
CA ARG A 110 -12.76 11.60 5.85
C ARG A 110 -13.11 10.13 6.11
N PRO A 111 -14.40 9.76 6.26
CA PRO A 111 -14.82 8.36 6.28
C PRO A 111 -14.54 7.62 4.97
N GLY A 112 -14.83 8.24 3.81
CA GLY A 112 -14.52 7.68 2.50
C GLY A 112 -13.25 8.24 1.86
N TRP A 113 -12.72 7.53 0.86
CA TRP A 113 -11.62 8.00 0.00
C TRP A 113 -12.06 9.08 -0.99
N PHE A 114 -13.32 9.05 -1.42
CA PHE A 114 -13.91 10.03 -2.31
C PHE A 114 -14.70 11.08 -1.55
N TRP A 115 -14.92 12.22 -2.19
CA TRP A 115 -15.69 13.29 -1.58
C TRP A 115 -17.19 12.96 -1.52
N HIS A 116 -17.79 13.20 -0.36
CA HIS A 116 -19.23 13.21 -0.13
C HIS A 116 -19.64 14.49 0.63
N ASN A 117 -20.77 15.08 0.25
CA ASN A 117 -21.22 16.37 0.82
C ASN A 117 -21.59 16.28 2.31
N ASN A 118 -21.96 15.09 2.80
CA ASN A 118 -22.41 14.83 4.15
C ASN A 118 -21.30 14.34 5.08
N GLU A 119 -20.05 14.29 4.60
CA GLU A 119 -18.89 13.90 5.39
C GLU A 119 -18.15 15.13 5.92
N THR A 120 -17.49 14.97 7.07
CA THR A 120 -16.58 15.97 7.65
C THR A 120 -15.20 15.37 7.86
N ALA A 121 -14.19 16.23 7.99
CA ALA A 121 -12.84 15.79 8.30
C ALA A 121 -12.75 15.22 9.72
N LYS A 122 -11.87 14.23 9.91
CA LYS A 122 -11.50 13.72 11.23
C LYS A 122 -11.02 14.87 12.13
N PRO A 123 -11.43 14.93 13.41
CA PRO A 123 -10.98 15.99 14.32
C PRO A 123 -9.49 15.85 14.63
N LEU A 124 -8.84 16.93 15.07
CA LEU A 124 -7.42 16.94 15.42
C LEU A 124 -7.03 15.83 16.39
N SER A 125 -7.84 15.56 17.42
CA SER A 125 -7.59 14.48 18.37
C SER A 125 -7.46 13.11 17.69
N LYS A 126 -8.28 12.86 16.67
CA LYS A 126 -8.21 11.61 15.90
C LYS A 126 -6.99 11.57 14.99
N LEU A 127 -6.62 12.69 14.37
CA LEU A 127 -5.41 12.78 13.56
C LEU A 127 -4.14 12.58 14.40
N LEU A 128 -4.13 13.06 15.64
CA LEU A 128 -3.04 12.80 16.60
C LEU A 128 -2.98 11.33 17.01
N GLU A 129 -4.13 10.70 17.25
CA GLU A 129 -4.19 9.26 17.52
C GLU A 129 -3.58 8.45 16.37
N ILE A 130 -3.99 8.75 15.12
CA ILE A 130 -3.44 8.13 13.91
C ILE A 130 -1.93 8.34 13.83
N TYR A 131 -1.46 9.57 14.06
CA TYR A 131 -0.04 9.88 14.04
C TYR A 131 0.74 8.97 15.00
N TYR A 132 0.29 8.82 16.24
CA TYR A 132 0.94 7.95 17.23
C TYR A 132 0.76 6.45 16.99
N SER A 133 -0.23 6.03 16.21
CA SER A 133 -0.44 4.62 15.87
C SER A 133 0.21 4.20 14.55
N SER A 134 0.71 5.15 13.76
CA SER A 134 1.30 4.88 12.45
C SER A 134 2.77 4.43 12.49
N GLY A 135 3.47 4.62 13.61
CA GLY A 135 4.86 4.21 13.80
C GLY A 135 5.42 4.52 15.19
#